data_AF-A0AAD6NYP3-F1
#
_entry.id   AF-A0AAD6NYP3-F1
#
_cell.length_a   1.000
_cell.length_b   1.000
_cell.length_c   1.000
_cell.angle_alpha   90.00
_cell.angle_beta   90.00
_cell.angle_gamma   90.00
#
_symmetry.space_group_name_H-M   'P 1'
#
loop_
_entity.id
_entity.type
_entity.pdbx_description
1 polymer ?
#
loop_
_entity_poly.entity_id
_entity_poly.type
_entity_poly.pdbx_seq_one_letter_code
_entity_poly.pdbx_strand_id
1 'polypeptide(L)'
;MDDIEMPESPHRYVDMDVSSDHGFTNEDLPDENLQTAAYVVSRVKSHIAVQLLIVQVASGLYKANWQFLSAANVRILVDIFTSIASHAHQLNSEKSLLRKLQKGCSIAGISDPPMVHFENESYENYLDFLQDLLKDNPSMSEALNIEEQLAGSSRALPPLPPLTVNTIG
;
A
#
# COMPACT_ATOMS: atom_id res chain seq x y z
N MET A 1 -39.32 -42.50 42.36
CA MET A 1 -38.66 -41.88 43.51
C MET A 1 -37.41 -42.69 43.74
N ASP A 2 -36.28 -42.14 43.31
CA ASP A 2 -34.93 -42.46 43.75
C ASP A 2 -34.11 -41.19 43.56
N ASP A 3 -33.17 -40.99 44.47
CA ASP A 3 -32.80 -39.70 45.05
C ASP A 3 -31.91 -38.79 44.20
N ILE A 4 -32.08 -37.48 44.43
CA ILE A 4 -31.15 -36.42 44.03
C ILE A 4 -30.06 -36.35 45.10
N GLU A 5 -28.78 -36.40 44.69
CA GLU A 5 -27.71 -35.78 45.47
C GLU A 5 -26.68 -35.13 44.53
N MET A 6 -26.61 -33.81 44.62
CA MET A 6 -25.64 -32.93 43.98
C MET A 6 -24.76 -32.37 45.10
N PRO A 7 -23.42 -32.47 45.05
CA PRO A 7 -22.57 -31.69 45.92
C PRO A 7 -22.21 -30.35 45.25
N GLU A 8 -22.50 -29.27 45.96
CA GLU A 8 -22.18 -27.90 45.59
C GLU A 8 -20.86 -27.44 46.27
N SER A 9 -20.05 -26.72 45.48
CA SER A 9 -19.11 -25.64 45.89
C SER A 9 -17.72 -26.00 46.46
N PRO A 10 -16.79 -25.02 46.62
CA PRO A 10 -16.28 -24.07 45.62
C PRO A 10 -14.73 -23.95 45.71
N HIS A 11 -14.00 -24.07 44.60
CA HIS A 11 -12.60 -23.62 44.58
C HIS A 11 -12.37 -22.59 43.48
N ARG A 12 -12.52 -21.32 43.87
CA ARG A 12 -11.70 -20.23 43.33
C ARG A 12 -10.25 -20.59 43.61
N TYR A 13 -9.37 -20.55 42.61
CA TYR A 13 -8.05 -19.92 42.72
C TYR A 13 -7.50 -19.65 41.31
N VAL A 14 -7.40 -18.34 41.02
CA VAL A 14 -6.30 -17.65 40.31
C VAL A 14 -6.09 -17.95 38.82
N ASP A 15 -6.54 -16.98 38.03
CA ASP A 15 -5.76 -16.25 37.01
C ASP A 15 -4.43 -16.89 36.58
N MET A 16 -4.43 -17.42 35.36
CA MET A 16 -3.21 -17.47 34.57
C MET A 16 -3.59 -17.05 33.16
N ASP A 17 -3.32 -15.79 32.90
CA ASP A 17 -3.22 -15.13 31.61
C ASP A 17 -2.43 -16.02 30.63
N VAL A 18 -3.10 -16.93 29.93
CA VAL A 18 -2.51 -17.65 28.80
C VAL A 18 -2.68 -16.75 27.59
N SER A 19 -1.85 -15.71 27.55
CA SER A 19 -1.33 -15.20 26.29
C SER A 19 -0.65 -16.37 25.59
N SER A 20 -1.42 -17.11 24.79
CA SER A 20 -0.86 -18.07 23.86
C SER A 20 -0.20 -17.28 22.75
N ASP A 21 1.01 -16.79 23.06
CA ASP A 21 2.07 -16.55 22.11
C ASP A 21 2.46 -17.92 21.54
N HIS A 22 1.57 -18.49 20.73
CA HIS A 22 1.96 -19.59 19.87
C HIS A 22 2.79 -18.97 18.75
N GLY A 23 4.04 -18.69 19.08
CA GLY A 23 5.11 -18.62 18.12
C GLY A 23 5.08 -19.93 17.35
N PHE A 24 4.43 -19.89 16.18
CA PHE A 24 4.43 -20.98 15.23
C PHE A 24 5.89 -21.20 14.82
N THR A 25 6.53 -22.18 15.44
CA THR A 25 7.79 -22.75 14.97
C THR A 25 7.56 -23.23 13.54
N ASN A 26 8.48 -22.85 12.66
CA ASN A 26 8.49 -23.17 11.23
C ASN A 26 8.77 -24.67 10.99
N GLU A 27 7.93 -25.56 11.51
CA GLU A 27 7.98 -26.98 11.23
C GLU A 27 6.72 -27.38 10.46
N ASP A 28 6.92 -27.69 9.17
CA ASP A 28 5.97 -28.19 8.17
C ASP A 28 4.59 -27.51 8.12
N LEU A 29 4.55 -26.37 7.43
CA LEU A 29 3.29 -25.86 6.89
C LEU A 29 2.90 -26.71 5.67
N PRO A 30 1.64 -27.16 5.54
CA PRO A 30 1.21 -27.96 4.40
C PRO A 30 1.43 -27.22 3.08
N ASP A 31 1.83 -27.94 2.03
CA ASP A 31 2.12 -27.40 0.68
C ASP A 31 0.98 -26.51 0.13
N GLU A 32 -0.27 -26.80 0.51
CA GLU A 32 -1.44 -25.99 0.13
C GLU A 32 -1.38 -24.56 0.69
N ASN A 33 -0.86 -24.38 1.91
CA ASN A 33 -0.67 -23.08 2.53
C ASN A 33 0.51 -22.33 1.89
N LEU A 34 1.55 -23.07 1.47
CA LEU A 34 2.69 -22.52 0.74
C LEU A 34 2.27 -22.00 -0.65
N GLN A 35 1.53 -22.80 -1.42
CA GLN A 35 1.03 -22.43 -2.73
C GLN A 35 0.06 -21.24 -2.66
N THR A 36 -0.81 -21.22 -1.65
CA THR A 36 -1.72 -20.10 -1.40
C THR A 36 -0.96 -18.81 -1.07
N ALA A 37 0.06 -18.89 -0.21
CA ALA A 37 0.89 -17.74 0.14
C ALA A 37 1.64 -17.19 -1.10
N ALA A 38 2.25 -18.07 -1.89
CA ALA A 38 2.95 -17.70 -3.13
C ALA A 38 2.00 -17.05 -4.15
N TYR A 39 0.78 -17.58 -4.29
CA TYR A 39 -0.25 -17.02 -5.17
C TYR A 39 -0.65 -15.61 -4.74
N VAL A 40 -0.97 -15.40 -3.45
CA VAL A 40 -1.38 -14.09 -2.93
C VAL A 40 -0.29 -13.04 -3.15
N VAL A 41 0.96 -13.37 -2.82
CA VAL A 41 2.09 -12.44 -3.01
C VAL A 41 2.30 -12.13 -4.50
N SER A 42 2.23 -13.14 -5.37
CA SER A 42 2.36 -12.97 -6.82
C SER A 42 1.25 -12.09 -7.39
N ARG A 43 0.01 -12.24 -6.89
CA ARG A 43 -1.13 -11.40 -7.25
C ARG A 43 -0.91 -9.94 -6.87
N VAL A 44 -0.36 -9.69 -5.68
CA VAL A 44 -0.04 -8.32 -5.23
C VAL A 44 1.06 -7.70 -6.10
N LYS A 45 2.13 -8.43 -6.41
CA LYS A 45 3.19 -7.95 -7.32
C LYS A 45 2.64 -7.62 -8.71
N SER A 46 1.81 -8.51 -9.25
CA SER A 46 1.15 -8.29 -10.54
C SER A 46 0.23 -7.07 -10.52
N HIS A 47 -0.51 -6.86 -9.42
CA HIS A 47 -1.37 -5.69 -9.28
C HIS A 47 -0.58 -4.38 -9.30
N ILE A 48 0.53 -4.31 -8.54
CA ILE A 48 1.43 -3.14 -8.56
C ILE A 48 1.94 -2.88 -9.97
N ALA A 49 2.43 -3.91 -10.66
CA ALA A 49 2.98 -3.77 -12.00
C ALA A 49 1.93 -3.20 -12.98
N VAL A 50 0.68 -3.65 -12.90
CA VAL A 50 -0.40 -3.12 -13.75
C VAL A 50 -0.71 -1.65 -13.43
N GLN A 51 -0.77 -1.26 -12.15
CA GLN A 51 -1.00 0.13 -11.76
C GLN A 51 0.11 1.06 -12.29
N LEU A 52 1.38 0.64 -12.19
CA LEU A 52 2.52 1.39 -12.73
C LEU A 52 2.51 1.45 -14.25
N LEU A 53 2.09 0.38 -14.95
CA LEU A 53 1.92 0.41 -16.40
C LEU A 53 0.82 1.40 -16.83
N ILE A 54 -0.29 1.49 -16.07
CA ILE A 54 -1.34 2.48 -16.34
C ILE A 54 -0.77 3.90 -16.20
N VAL A 55 0.02 4.17 -15.16
CA VAL A 55 0.73 5.45 -14.95
C VAL A 55 1.64 5.77 -16.14
N GLN A 56 2.43 4.80 -16.61
CA GLN A 56 3.31 4.98 -17.76
C GLN A 56 2.54 5.31 -19.04
N VAL A 57 1.44 4.58 -19.31
CA VAL A 57 0.60 4.83 -20.49
C VAL A 57 -0.08 6.19 -20.40
N ALA A 58 -0.61 6.58 -19.23
CA ALA A 58 -1.24 7.88 -19.02
C ALA A 58 -0.24 9.03 -19.21
N SER A 59 0.97 8.91 -18.65
CA SER A 59 2.06 9.88 -18.82
C SER A 59 2.47 10.01 -20.29
N GLY A 60 2.65 8.87 -20.98
CA GLY A 60 2.99 8.85 -22.40
C GLY A 60 1.91 9.47 -23.28
N LEU A 61 0.63 9.19 -22.99
CA LEU A 61 -0.51 9.77 -23.70
C LEU A 61 -0.51 11.29 -23.60
N TYR A 62 -0.28 11.83 -22.40
CA TYR A 62 -0.18 13.27 -22.18
C TYR A 62 1.00 13.87 -22.95
N LYS A 63 2.22 13.36 -22.72
CA LYS A 63 3.45 13.89 -23.34
C LYS A 63 3.39 13.91 -24.87
N ALA A 64 2.77 12.89 -25.46
CA ALA A 64 2.65 12.78 -26.92
C ALA A 64 1.54 13.66 -27.52
N ASN A 65 0.51 14.04 -26.76
CA ASN A 65 -0.72 14.61 -27.34
C ASN A 65 -1.28 15.84 -26.60
N TRP A 66 -0.57 16.43 -25.63
CA TRP A 66 -1.11 17.46 -24.74
C TRP A 66 -1.78 18.63 -25.46
N GLN A 67 -1.31 19.02 -26.64
CA GLN A 67 -1.88 20.10 -27.45
C GLN A 67 -3.30 19.82 -27.96
N PHE A 68 -3.68 18.54 -28.05
CA PHE A 68 -4.98 18.08 -28.56
C PHE A 68 -5.92 17.62 -27.44
N LEU A 69 -5.46 17.57 -26.20
CA LEU A 69 -6.27 17.13 -25.07
C LEU A 69 -7.17 18.27 -24.59
N SER A 70 -8.46 17.96 -24.42
CA SER A 70 -9.39 18.87 -23.77
C SER A 70 -9.15 18.89 -22.25
N ALA A 71 -9.67 19.92 -21.58
CA ALA A 71 -9.65 19.97 -20.11
C ALA A 71 -10.32 18.75 -19.46
N ALA A 72 -11.38 18.20 -20.07
CA ALA A 72 -12.03 16.98 -19.58
C ALA A 72 -11.11 15.75 -19.69
N ASN A 73 -10.37 15.62 -20.80
CA ASN A 73 -9.41 14.53 -20.97
C ASN A 73 -8.27 14.64 -19.95
N VAL A 74 -7.74 15.85 -19.74
CA VAL A 74 -6.68 16.09 -18.76
C VAL A 74 -7.18 15.87 -17.33
N ARG A 75 -8.43 16.23 -17.01
CA ARG A 75 -9.05 15.92 -15.71
C ARG A 75 -9.07 14.41 -15.45
N ILE A 76 -9.44 13.60 -16.43
CA ILE A 76 -9.43 12.13 -16.33
C ILE A 76 -8.00 11.63 -16.06
N LEU A 77 -7.00 12.19 -16.73
CA LEU A 77 -5.61 11.83 -16.48
C LEU A 77 -5.20 12.18 -15.05
N VAL A 78 -5.46 13.41 -14.57
CA VAL A 78 -5.22 13.80 -13.17
C VAL A 78 -5.87 12.78 -12.22
N ASP A 79 -7.14 12.44 -12.43
CA ASP A 79 -7.87 11.50 -11.57
C ASP A 79 -7.23 10.10 -11.55
N ILE A 80 -6.69 9.63 -12.67
CA ILE A 80 -5.93 8.36 -12.73
C ILE A 80 -4.70 8.43 -11.82
N PHE A 81 -3.85 9.45 -11.97
CA PHE A 81 -2.65 9.58 -11.14
C PHE A 81 -3.00 9.71 -9.65
N THR A 82 -3.97 10.57 -9.31
CA THR A 82 -4.42 10.77 -7.93
C THR A 82 -4.99 9.49 -7.33
N SER A 83 -5.82 8.75 -8.09
CA SER A 83 -6.41 7.49 -7.62
C SER A 83 -5.34 6.44 -7.33
N ILE A 84 -4.33 6.31 -8.20
CA ILE A 84 -3.26 5.33 -8.06
C ILE A 84 -2.35 5.69 -6.87
N ALA A 85 -1.92 6.95 -6.76
CA ALA A 85 -1.11 7.41 -5.63
C ALA A 85 -1.85 7.23 -4.30
N SER A 86 -3.14 7.58 -4.25
CA SER A 86 -3.97 7.39 -3.05
C SER A 86 -4.13 5.91 -2.69
N HIS A 87 -4.33 5.04 -3.68
CA HIS A 87 -4.44 3.61 -3.45
C HIS A 87 -3.12 3.00 -2.94
N ALA A 88 -1.99 3.43 -3.50
CA ALA A 88 -0.68 3.00 -3.04
C ALA A 88 -0.43 3.41 -1.58
N HIS A 89 -0.79 4.64 -1.21
CA HIS A 89 -0.74 5.12 0.17
C HIS A 89 -1.62 4.30 1.12
N GLN A 90 -2.86 3.98 0.71
CA GLN A 90 -3.77 3.15 1.50
C GLN A 90 -3.19 1.76 1.76
N LEU A 91 -2.64 1.11 0.73
CA LEU A 91 -2.01 -0.20 0.86
C LEU A 91 -0.79 -0.16 1.80
N ASN A 92 0.06 0.86 1.70
CA ASN A 92 1.24 0.98 2.57
C ASN A 92 0.92 1.43 4.01
N SER A 93 -0.27 2.01 4.20
CA SER A 93 -0.77 2.41 5.53
C SER A 93 -1.47 1.25 6.26
N GLU A 94 -1.96 0.23 5.56
CA GLU A 94 -2.71 -0.88 6.17
C GLU A 94 -1.80 -1.92 6.85
N LYS A 95 -1.46 -1.69 8.12
CA LYS A 95 -0.50 -2.53 8.88
C LYS A 95 -0.94 -4.00 9.03
N SER A 96 -2.23 -4.30 9.00
CA SER A 96 -2.75 -5.68 9.01
C SER A 96 -2.41 -6.43 7.74
N LEU A 97 -2.63 -5.80 6.58
CA LEU A 97 -2.29 -6.35 5.28
C LEU A 97 -0.78 -6.55 5.14
N LEU A 98 0.02 -5.55 5.51
CA LEU A 98 1.49 -5.64 5.43
C LEU A 98 2.04 -6.81 6.25
N ARG A 99 1.56 -7.01 7.48
CA ARG A 99 1.97 -8.15 8.32
C ARG A 99 1.59 -9.49 7.71
N LYS A 100 0.38 -9.61 7.15
CA LYS A 100 -0.07 -10.84 6.46
C LYS A 100 0.77 -11.11 5.21
N LEU A 101 1.11 -10.06 4.47
CA LEU A 101 1.90 -10.15 3.25
C LEU A 101 3.33 -10.59 3.57
N GLN A 102 3.98 -9.98 4.56
CA GLN A 102 5.31 -10.37 5.04
C GLN A 102 5.34 -11.83 5.51
N LYS A 103 4.31 -12.26 6.25
CA LYS A 103 4.18 -13.68 6.62
C LYS A 103 4.05 -14.57 5.39
N GLY A 104 3.21 -14.19 4.42
CA GLY A 104 3.06 -14.92 3.16
C GLY A 104 4.37 -15.04 2.38
N CYS A 105 5.16 -13.97 2.31
CA CYS A 105 6.49 -13.98 1.70
C CYS A 105 7.49 -14.86 2.43
N SER A 106 7.50 -14.80 3.76
CA SER A 106 8.34 -15.65 4.62
C SER A 106 8.03 -17.13 4.42
N ILE A 107 6.74 -17.48 4.36
CA ILE A 107 6.28 -18.85 4.08
C ILE A 107 6.69 -19.28 2.68
N ALA A 108 6.44 -18.42 1.68
CA ALA A 108 6.68 -18.73 0.27
C ALA A 108 8.15 -18.66 -0.16
N GLY A 109 9.07 -18.22 0.69
CA GLY A 109 10.48 -18.05 0.34
C GLY A 109 10.70 -17.03 -0.79
N ILE A 110 9.81 -16.05 -0.93
CA ILE A 110 9.85 -15.04 -1.99
C ILE A 110 10.02 -13.64 -1.40
N SER A 111 10.55 -12.72 -2.20
CA SER A 111 10.71 -11.33 -1.77
C SER A 111 9.37 -10.66 -1.47
N ASP A 112 9.36 -9.76 -0.49
CA ASP A 112 8.23 -8.89 -0.20
C ASP A 112 7.85 -8.05 -1.44
N PRO A 113 6.55 -7.86 -1.71
CA PRO A 113 6.13 -6.88 -2.71
C PRO A 113 6.59 -5.48 -2.29
N PRO A 114 7.01 -4.65 -3.25
CA PRO A 114 7.69 -3.41 -2.94
C PRO A 114 6.69 -2.28 -2.61
N MET A 115 5.94 -2.41 -1.51
CA MET A 115 4.84 -1.50 -1.14
C MET A 115 5.26 -0.04 -1.01
N VAL A 116 6.35 0.21 -0.28
CA VAL A 116 6.90 1.58 -0.11
C VAL A 116 7.36 2.16 -1.43
N HIS A 117 8.02 1.34 -2.27
CA HIS A 117 8.42 1.78 -3.61
C HIS A 117 7.21 2.11 -4.47
N PHE A 118 6.16 1.29 -4.43
CA PHE A 118 4.94 1.54 -5.18
C PHE A 118 4.27 2.86 -4.77
N GLU A 119 4.19 3.15 -3.47
CA GLU A 119 3.69 4.44 -2.97
C GLU A 119 4.55 5.60 -3.47
N ASN A 120 5.87 5.53 -3.26
CA ASN A 120 6.79 6.60 -3.64
C ASN A 120 6.76 6.85 -5.15
N GLU A 121 6.90 5.81 -5.95
CA GLU A 121 6.91 5.92 -7.42
C GLU A 121 5.58 6.44 -7.95
N SER A 122 4.44 5.98 -7.41
CA SER A 122 3.12 6.48 -7.83
C SER A 122 2.95 7.96 -7.51
N TYR A 123 3.45 8.39 -6.35
CA TYR A 123 3.37 9.78 -5.92
C TYR A 123 4.32 10.68 -6.71
N GLU A 124 5.56 10.26 -6.95
CA GLU A 124 6.51 10.96 -7.81
C GLU A 124 5.95 11.15 -9.22
N ASN A 125 5.39 10.09 -9.82
CA ASN A 125 4.75 10.19 -11.14
C ASN A 125 3.57 11.17 -11.16
N TYR A 126 2.78 11.24 -10.08
CA TYR A 126 1.71 12.22 -9.96
C TYR A 126 2.26 13.66 -9.91
N LEU A 127 3.28 13.91 -9.09
CA LEU A 127 3.90 15.22 -8.99
C LEU A 127 4.57 15.66 -10.29
N ASP A 128 5.25 14.74 -10.96
CA ASP A 128 5.87 15.00 -12.27
C ASP A 128 4.81 15.38 -13.31
N PHE A 129 3.68 14.66 -13.33
CA PHE A 129 2.57 14.96 -14.22
C PHE A 129 1.96 16.36 -13.96
N LEU A 130 1.77 16.74 -12.70
CA LEU A 130 1.27 18.08 -12.37
C LEU A 130 2.25 19.18 -12.77
N GLN A 131 3.55 18.95 -12.59
CA GLN A 131 4.60 19.90 -13.00
C GLN A 131 4.67 20.04 -14.53
N ASP A 132 4.60 18.92 -15.26
CA ASP A 132 4.52 18.93 -16.72
C ASP A 132 3.28 19.72 -17.18
N LEU A 133 2.12 19.53 -16.54
CA LEU A 133 0.89 20.26 -16.86
C LEU A 133 1.00 21.77 -16.61
N LEU A 134 1.59 22.17 -15.49
CA LEU A 134 1.85 23.59 -15.16
C LEU A 134 2.74 24.26 -16.21
N LYS A 135 3.75 23.53 -16.70
CA LYS A 135 4.73 24.04 -17.66
C LYS A 135 4.19 24.08 -19.08
N ASP A 136 3.54 23.00 -19.53
CA ASP A 136 3.14 22.82 -20.91
C ASP A 136 1.82 23.54 -21.24
N ASN A 137 0.92 23.69 -20.25
CA ASN A 137 -0.38 24.34 -20.48
C ASN A 137 -0.89 25.15 -19.26
N PRO A 138 -0.35 26.36 -19.01
CA PRO A 138 -0.70 27.18 -17.85
C PRO A 138 -2.19 27.53 -17.73
N SER A 139 -2.88 27.81 -18.84
CA SER A 139 -4.31 28.15 -18.81
C SER A 139 -5.19 26.96 -18.43
N MET A 140 -4.80 25.75 -18.82
CA MET A 140 -5.48 24.53 -18.40
C MET A 140 -5.19 24.19 -16.95
N SER A 141 -3.95 24.44 -16.50
CA SER A 141 -3.54 24.27 -15.12
C SER A 141 -4.37 25.16 -14.16
N GLU A 142 -4.57 26.42 -14.53
CA GLU A 142 -5.44 27.35 -13.80
C GLU A 142 -6.88 26.84 -13.77
N ALA A 143 -7.43 26.42 -14.92
CA ALA A 143 -8.79 25.89 -15.01
C ALA A 143 -9.03 24.63 -14.14
N LEU A 144 -7.98 23.86 -13.85
CA LEU A 144 -8.03 22.65 -13.03
C LEU A 144 -7.54 22.86 -11.59
N ASN A 145 -7.21 24.10 -11.20
CA ASN A 145 -6.68 24.46 -9.88
C ASN A 145 -5.49 23.58 -9.45
N ILE A 146 -4.57 23.29 -10.37
CA ILE A 146 -3.46 22.36 -10.12
C ILE A 146 -2.51 22.88 -9.03
N GLU A 147 -2.30 24.20 -8.95
CA GLU A 147 -1.45 24.80 -7.93
C GLU A 147 -1.95 24.51 -6.50
N GLU A 148 -3.27 24.53 -6.28
CA GLU A 148 -3.86 24.18 -4.99
C GLU A 148 -3.65 22.70 -4.66
N GLN A 149 -3.77 21.82 -5.68
CA GLN A 149 -3.51 20.39 -5.52
C GLN A 149 -2.05 20.11 -5.15
N LEU A 150 -1.10 20.81 -5.79
CA LEU A 150 0.33 20.68 -5.51
C LEU A 150 0.70 21.24 -4.11
N ALA A 151 0.10 22.36 -3.72
CA ALA A 151 0.29 22.92 -2.38
C ALA A 151 -0.27 21.98 -1.30
N GLY A 152 -1.45 21.37 -1.54
CA GLY A 152 -2.06 20.39 -0.64
C GLY A 152 -1.24 19.10 -0.50
N SER A 153 -0.65 18.62 -1.59
CA SER A 153 0.16 17.40 -1.61
C SER A 153 1.49 17.57 -0.85
N SER A 154 2.12 18.75 -0.94
CA SER A 154 3.33 19.08 -0.15
C SER A 154 3.11 19.09 1.38
N ARG A 155 1.87 19.34 1.83
CA ARG A 155 1.50 19.43 3.26
C ARG A 155 1.12 18.07 3.87
N ALA A 156 0.92 17.04 3.05
CA ALA A 156 0.59 15.68 3.47
C ALA A 156 1.81 14.77 3.69
N LEU A 157 3.04 15.29 3.50
CA LEU A 157 4.27 14.50 3.65
C LEU A 157 4.54 14.17 5.13
N PRO A 158 4.62 12.88 5.53
CA PRO A 158 5.32 12.54 6.76
C PRO A 158 6.80 12.96 6.61
N PRO A 159 7.45 13.43 7.68
CA PRO A 159 8.86 13.83 7.62
C PRO A 159 9.69 12.64 7.14
N LEU A 160 10.56 12.90 6.15
CA LEU A 160 11.56 11.93 5.72
C LEU A 160 12.34 11.46 6.95
N PRO A 161 12.54 10.13 7.14
CA PRO A 161 13.35 9.65 8.23
C PRO A 161 14.75 10.26 8.12
N PRO A 162 15.37 10.67 9.24
CA PRO A 162 16.69 11.26 9.21
C PRO A 162 17.67 10.27 8.57
N LEU A 163 18.42 10.74 7.58
CA LEU A 163 19.58 10.02 7.05
C LEU A 163 20.53 9.79 8.23
N THR A 164 20.57 8.57 8.75
CA THR A 164 21.62 8.15 9.67
C THR A 164 22.92 8.19 8.89
N VAL A 165 23.65 9.29 9.03
CA VAL A 165 25.06 9.37 8.68
C VAL A 165 25.76 8.34 9.55
N ASN A 166 26.07 7.18 8.96
CA ASN A 166 27.06 6.28 9.52
C ASN A 166 28.41 7.01 9.46
N THR A 167 28.76 7.67 10.56
CA THR A 167 30.13 8.06 10.84
C THR A 167 30.95 6.77 11.00
N ILE A 168 31.65 6.39 9.95
CA ILE A 168 32.75 5.43 10.06
C ILE A 168 33.92 6.21 10.65
N GLY A 169 34.25 5.89 11.90
CA GLY A 169 35.54 6.19 12.51
C GLY A 169 36.63 5.23 12.07
#